data_AF-A0ABD1QQ04-F1
#
_entry.id   AF-A0ABD1QQ04-F1
#
_cell.length_a   1.000
_cell.length_b   1.000
_cell.length_c   1.000
_cell.angle_alpha   90.00
_cell.angle_beta   90.00
_cell.angle_gamma   90.00
#
_symmetry.space_group_name_H-M   'P 1'
#
loop_
_entity.id
_entity.type
_entity.pdbx_description
1 polymer ?
#
loop_
_entity_poly.entity_id
_entity_poly.type
_entity_poly.pdbx_seq_one_letter_code
_entity_poly.pdbx_strand_id
1 'polypeptide(L)'
;MFLKEAEEEISRIKSEERKALSLVKEVTEYFHGDAAKEEAHPLRIFMIVRDFLSILDNVCKDVGKLQEQATVGAGRSFRVSVNASLPVLSRYNIRHDRSSDEDSMSS
;
A
#
# COMPACT_ATOMS: atom_id res chain seq x y z
N MET A 1 8.64 -56.16 -4.72
CA MET A 1 7.69 -55.33 -3.95
C MET A 1 8.19 -53.90 -3.90
N PHE A 2 9.28 -53.61 -3.18
CA PHE A 2 9.87 -52.26 -3.08
C PHE A 2 10.08 -51.52 -4.42
N LEU A 3 10.75 -52.12 -5.41
CA LEU A 3 11.04 -51.44 -6.67
C LEU A 3 9.78 -51.01 -7.44
N LYS A 4 8.74 -51.84 -7.41
CA LYS A 4 7.46 -51.57 -8.08
C LYS A 4 6.72 -50.42 -7.40
N GLU A 5 6.65 -50.45 -6.07
CA GLU A 5 6.03 -49.38 -5.28
C GLU A 5 6.80 -48.06 -5.44
N ALA A 6 8.13 -48.10 -5.45
CA ALA A 6 8.96 -46.93 -5.70
C ALA A 6 8.74 -46.33 -7.09
N GLU A 7 8.61 -47.17 -8.12
CA GLU A 7 8.32 -46.72 -9.50
C GLU A 7 6.94 -46.05 -9.60
N GLU A 8 5.91 -46.64 -8.99
CA GLU A 8 4.56 -46.07 -8.92
C GLU A 8 4.56 -44.71 -8.20
N GLU A 9 5.25 -44.62 -7.06
CA GLU A 9 5.33 -43.40 -6.26
C GLU A 9 6.11 -42.27 -6.96
N ILE A 10 7.22 -42.60 -7.63
CA ILE A 10 7.96 -41.63 -8.45
C ILE A 10 7.07 -41.09 -9.58
N SER A 11 6.29 -41.95 -10.23
CA SER A 11 5.37 -41.54 -11.29
C SER A 11 4.29 -40.60 -10.75
N ARG A 12 3.74 -40.90 -9.56
CA ARG A 12 2.77 -40.06 -8.87
C ARG A 12 3.33 -38.68 -8.54
N ILE A 13 4.50 -38.62 -7.90
CA ILE A 13 5.16 -37.36 -7.52
C ILE A 13 5.44 -36.51 -8.76
N LYS A 14 5.97 -37.10 -9.84
CA LYS A 14 6.20 -36.38 -11.11
C LYS A 14 4.91 -35.83 -11.72
N SER A 15 3.80 -36.54 -11.57
CA SER A 15 2.49 -36.07 -12.03
C SER A 15 1.99 -34.88 -11.22
N GLU A 16 2.13 -34.94 -9.89
CA GLU A 16 1.77 -33.86 -8.98
C GLU A 16 2.64 -32.61 -9.20
N GLU A 17 3.95 -32.78 -9.40
CA GLU A 17 4.87 -31.70 -9.74
C GLU A 17 4.44 -30.97 -11.02
N ARG A 18 4.16 -31.70 -12.10
CA ARG A 18 3.69 -31.10 -13.36
C ARG A 18 2.39 -30.33 -13.20
N LYS A 19 1.44 -30.87 -12.43
CA LYS A 19 0.18 -30.19 -12.13
C LYS A 19 0.42 -28.90 -11.35
N ALA A 20 1.26 -28.95 -10.31
CA ALA A 20 1.60 -27.79 -9.51
C ALA A 20 2.24 -26.68 -10.36
N LEU A 21 3.22 -27.03 -11.21
CA LEU A 21 3.87 -26.05 -12.10
C LEU A 21 2.91 -25.50 -13.17
N SER A 22 1.97 -26.31 -13.66
CA SER A 22 0.92 -25.82 -14.58
C SER A 22 0.03 -24.77 -13.92
N LEU A 23 -0.36 -24.98 -12.66
CA LEU A 23 -1.15 -24.00 -11.91
C LEU A 23 -0.37 -22.71 -11.66
N VAL A 24 0.92 -22.83 -11.32
CA VAL A 24 1.80 -21.67 -11.18
C VAL A 24 1.88 -20.87 -12.48
N LYS A 25 2.00 -21.55 -13.63
CA LYS A 25 1.99 -20.90 -14.94
C LYS A 25 0.67 -20.18 -15.23
N GLU A 26 -0.47 -20.83 -14.97
CA GLU A 26 -1.79 -20.24 -15.16
C GLU A 26 -1.99 -18.98 -14.31
N VAL A 27 -1.64 -19.04 -13.03
CA VAL A 27 -1.71 -17.89 -12.12
C VAL A 27 -0.76 -16.77 -12.57
N THR A 28 0.46 -17.12 -12.96
CA THR A 28 1.45 -16.15 -13.44
C THR A 28 0.95 -15.46 -14.71
N GLU A 29 0.40 -16.21 -15.66
CA GLU A 29 -0.19 -15.65 -16.89
C GLU A 29 -1.36 -14.71 -16.58
N TYR A 30 -2.23 -15.09 -15.64
CA TYR A 30 -3.37 -14.27 -15.24
C TYR A 30 -2.96 -12.89 -14.70
N PHE A 31 -1.92 -12.83 -13.86
CA PHE A 31 -1.47 -11.57 -13.25
C PHE A 31 -0.44 -10.79 -14.07
N HIS A 32 0.39 -11.48 -14.85
CA HIS A 32 1.54 -10.88 -15.55
C HIS A 32 1.39 -10.84 -17.08
N GLY A 33 0.35 -11.42 -17.65
CA GLY A 33 0.20 -11.57 -19.09
C GLY A 33 1.18 -12.62 -19.59
N ASP A 34 2.21 -12.23 -20.34
CA ASP A 34 3.14 -13.17 -20.96
C ASP A 34 4.00 -13.97 -19.95
N ALA A 35 3.57 -15.20 -19.61
CA ALA A 35 4.31 -16.07 -18.70
C ALA A 35 5.68 -16.51 -19.26
N ALA A 36 5.96 -16.34 -20.56
CA ALA A 36 7.27 -16.67 -21.11
C ALA A 36 8.39 -15.77 -20.53
N LYS A 37 8.05 -14.56 -20.07
CA LYS A 37 9.02 -13.66 -19.41
C LYS A 37 9.38 -14.09 -18.00
N GLU A 38 8.47 -14.78 -17.31
CA GLU A 38 8.67 -15.27 -15.94
C GLU A 38 9.10 -16.76 -15.91
N GLU A 39 9.29 -17.39 -17.07
CA GLU A 39 9.66 -18.80 -17.20
C GLU A 39 11.04 -19.10 -16.58
N ALA A 40 11.93 -18.10 -16.46
CA ALA A 40 13.21 -18.21 -15.75
C ALA A 40 13.05 -18.36 -14.23
N HIS A 41 11.95 -17.85 -13.65
CA HIS A 41 11.71 -17.82 -12.21
C HIS A 41 10.23 -18.09 -11.87
N PRO A 42 9.70 -19.29 -12.17
CA PRO A 42 8.27 -19.59 -12.06
C PRO A 42 7.71 -19.40 -10.63
N LEU A 43 8.54 -19.52 -9.61
CA LEU A 43 8.11 -19.37 -8.21
C LEU A 43 8.08 -17.91 -7.71
N ARG A 44 8.50 -16.93 -8.54
CA ARG A 44 8.57 -15.51 -8.15
C ARG A 44 7.20 -14.94 -7.79
N ILE A 45 6.13 -15.44 -8.40
CA ILE A 45 4.75 -15.06 -8.09
C ILE A 45 4.44 -15.17 -6.59
N PHE A 46 4.97 -16.19 -5.89
CA PHE A 46 4.73 -16.35 -4.45
C PHE A 46 5.39 -15.25 -3.62
N MET A 47 6.58 -14.80 -4.00
CA MET A 47 7.26 -13.68 -3.33
C MET A 47 6.48 -12.38 -3.54
N ILE A 48 6.03 -12.14 -4.78
CA ILE A 48 5.24 -10.94 -5.12
C ILE A 48 3.96 -10.90 -4.27
N VAL A 49 3.21 -12.00 -4.22
CA VAL A 49 1.97 -12.08 -3.43
C VAL A 49 2.25 -11.87 -1.94
N ARG A 50 3.28 -12.52 -1.38
CA ARG A 50 3.68 -12.36 0.02
C ARG A 50 4.00 -10.89 0.35
N ASP A 51 4.82 -10.26 -0.48
CA ASP A 51 5.30 -8.90 -0.24
C ASP A 51 4.17 -7.89 -0.40
N PHE A 52 3.30 -8.07 -1.41
CA PHE A 52 2.10 -7.26 -1.59
C PHE A 52 1.17 -7.33 -0.37
N LEU A 53 0.87 -8.54 0.13
CA LEU A 53 0.02 -8.72 1.31
C LEU A 53 0.64 -8.10 2.57
N SER A 54 1.96 -8.17 2.71
CA SER A 54 2.68 -7.55 3.84
C SER A 54 2.59 -6.03 3.80
N ILE A 55 2.73 -5.43 2.61
CA ILE A 55 2.55 -3.98 2.42
C ILE A 55 1.11 -3.58 2.71
N LEU A 56 0.13 -4.33 2.20
CA LEU A 56 -1.29 -4.07 2.42
C LEU A 56 -1.65 -4.10 3.91
N ASP A 57 -1.16 -5.10 4.65
CA ASP A 57 -1.36 -5.20 6.10
C ASP A 57 -0.79 -3.97 6.84
N ASN A 58 0.41 -3.52 6.48
CA ASN A 58 1.01 -2.33 7.07
C ASN A 58 0.19 -1.06 6.78
N VAL A 59 -0.26 -0.88 5.54
CA VAL A 59 -1.11 0.27 5.17
C VAL A 59 -2.42 0.27 5.97
N CYS A 60 -3.08 -0.88 6.11
CA CYS A 60 -4.28 -1.00 6.93
C CYS A 60 -4.03 -0.61 8.39
N LYS A 61 -2.92 -1.05 8.98
CA LYS A 61 -2.53 -0.68 10.35
C LYS A 61 -2.28 0.82 10.49
N ASP A 62 -1.60 1.45 9.54
CA ASP A 62 -1.28 2.87 9.62
C ASP A 62 -2.52 3.75 9.45
N VAL A 63 -3.45 3.37 8.57
CA VAL A 63 -4.77 4.02 8.46
C VAL A 63 -5.55 3.91 9.77
N GLY A 64 -5.55 2.72 10.40
CA GLY A 64 -6.19 2.52 11.70
C GLY A 64 -5.62 3.42 12.80
N LYS A 65 -4.28 3.51 12.90
CA LYS A 65 -3.61 4.41 13.86
C LYS A 65 -3.95 5.88 13.61
N LEU A 66 -4.02 6.32 12.35
CA LEU A 66 -4.38 7.71 12.03
C LEU A 66 -5.80 8.03 12.50
N GLN A 67 -6.73 7.08 12.34
CA GLN A 67 -8.10 7.24 12.83
C GLN A 67 -8.18 7.28 14.36
N GLU A 68 -7.41 6.43 15.05
CA GLU A 68 -7.28 6.48 16.51
C GLU A 68 -6.71 7.82 16.99
N GLN A 69 -5.65 8.32 16.35
CA GLN A 69 -5.06 9.61 16.70
C GLN A 69 -6.01 10.79 16.42
N ALA A 70 -6.79 10.74 15.34
CA ALA A 70 -7.79 11.77 15.04
C ALA A 70 -8.92 11.82 16.10
N THR A 71 -9.36 10.65 16.57
CA THR A 71 -10.41 10.55 17.61
C THR A 71 -9.90 10.95 19.00
N VAL A 72 -8.67 10.57 19.36
CA VAL A 72 -8.03 10.99 20.62
C VAL A 72 -7.64 12.48 20.59
N GLY A 73 -7.22 13.01 19.44
CA GLY A 73 -6.90 14.43 19.24
C GLY A 73 -8.10 15.36 19.40
N ALA A 74 -9.29 14.93 18.97
CA ALA A 74 -10.54 15.65 19.20
C ALA A 74 -10.92 15.73 20.70
N GLY A 75 -10.56 14.72 21.50
CA GLY A 75 -10.73 14.71 22.96
C GLY A 75 -9.78 15.62 23.74
N ARG A 76 -8.72 16.12 23.08
CA ARG A 76 -7.76 17.09 23.66
C ARG A 76 -8.05 18.53 23.23
N SER A 77 -9.26 18.80 22.70
CA SER A 77 -9.75 20.16 22.50
C SER A 77 -9.48 20.95 23.78
N PHE A 78 -8.63 21.96 23.63
CA PHE A 78 -8.18 22.91 24.62
C PHE A 78 -9.25 23.12 25.70
N ARG A 79 -9.06 22.52 26.89
CA ARG A 79 -9.66 23.10 28.09
C ARG A 79 -8.90 24.39 28.35
N VAL A 80 -9.28 25.46 27.66
CA VAL A 80 -8.92 26.81 28.07
C VAL A 80 -9.44 26.94 29.50
N SER A 81 -8.52 27.01 30.45
CA SER A 81 -8.88 27.28 31.83
C SER A 81 -9.61 28.62 31.87
N VAL A 82 -10.74 28.71 32.58
CA VAL A 82 -11.62 29.89 32.59
C VAL A 82 -10.89 31.16 33.10
N ASN A 83 -9.72 30.99 33.73
CA ASN A 83 -8.83 32.06 34.20
C ASN A 83 -7.73 32.46 33.20
N ALA A 84 -7.68 31.91 31.99
CA ALA A 84 -6.71 32.32 30.98
C ALA A 84 -7.13 33.66 30.36
N SER A 85 -6.32 34.70 30.55
CA SER A 85 -6.52 36.01 29.91
C SER A 85 -6.51 35.86 28.38
N LEU A 86 -7.53 36.37 27.71
CA LEU A 86 -7.67 36.27 26.25
C LEU A 86 -6.56 37.06 25.53
N PRO A 87 -5.96 36.53 24.44
CA PRO A 87 -4.99 37.28 23.66
C PRO A 87 -5.69 38.43 22.94
N VAL A 88 -5.27 39.66 23.24
CA VAL A 88 -5.78 40.87 22.58
C VAL A 88 -5.26 40.89 21.15
N LEU A 89 -6.16 40.67 20.19
CA LEU A 89 -5.85 40.73 18.76
C LEU A 89 -5.82 42.21 18.33
N SER A 90 -4.62 42.78 18.22
CA SER A 90 -4.42 44.14 17.71
C SER A 90 -4.74 44.19 16.21
N ARG A 91 -5.91 44.75 15.88
CA ARG A 91 -6.33 45.04 14.50
C ARG A 91 -5.46 46.18 13.94
N TYR A 92 -4.46 45.82 13.15
CA TYR A 92 -3.68 46.80 12.39
C TYR A 92 -4.49 47.30 11.18
N ASN A 93 -5.11 48.48 11.33
CA ASN A 93 -5.72 49.22 10.24
C ASN A 93 -4.67 50.23 9.72
N ILE A 94 -3.99 49.91 8.63
CA ILE A 94 -3.32 50.91 7.79
C ILE A 94 -3.98 50.87 6.41
N ARG A 95 -4.77 51.90 6.14
CA ARG A 95 -5.24 52.27 4.81
C ARG A 95 -4.24 53.27 4.22
N HIS A 96 -3.75 53.00 3.01
CA HIS A 96 -3.36 53.92 1.92
C HIS A 96 -2.79 53.01 0.81
N ASP A 97 -3.54 52.64 -0.22
CA ASP A 97 -3.95 53.41 -1.42
C ASP A 97 -2.79 53.77 -2.37
N ARG A 98 -2.79 53.09 -3.54
CA ARG A 98 -2.10 53.30 -4.84
C ARG A 98 -1.81 51.92 -5.46
N SER A 99 -2.62 51.38 -6.37
CA SER A 99 -2.93 51.80 -7.75
C SER A 99 -1.70 51.89 -8.67
N SER A 100 -1.85 51.25 -9.84
CA SER A 100 -0.98 51.17 -11.04
C SER A 100 0.10 50.08 -11.05
N ASP A 101 0.31 49.32 -12.12
CA ASP A 101 -0.43 49.03 -13.38
C ASP A 101 0.19 47.73 -13.96
N GLU A 102 -0.62 47.06 -14.77
CA GLU A 102 -0.38 45.90 -15.65
C GLU A 102 0.97 45.86 -16.40
N ASP A 103 1.58 44.66 -16.58
CA ASP A 103 1.67 44.00 -17.91
C ASP A 103 2.56 42.73 -17.98
N SER A 104 2.05 41.77 -18.77
CA SER A 104 2.78 40.79 -19.60
C SER A 104 3.36 39.48 -19.01
N MET A 105 2.54 38.43 -19.06
CA MET A 105 2.99 37.05 -19.37
C MET A 105 2.03 36.42 -20.38
N SER A 106 2.53 36.05 -21.56
CA SER A 106 1.91 35.05 -22.43
C SER A 106 3.03 34.25 -23.11
N SER A 107 2.97 32.93 -22.95
CA SER A 107 3.55 31.92 -23.83
C SER A 107 2.41 31.23 -24.57
#